data_AF-A0A345F0M2-F1
#
_entry.id   AF-A0A345F0M2-F1
#
_cell.length_a   1.000
_cell.length_b   1.000
_cell.length_c   1.000
_cell.angle_alpha   90.00
_cell.angle_beta   90.00
_cell.angle_gamma   90.00
#
_symmetry.space_group_name_H-M   'P 1'
#
loop_
_entity.id
_entity.type
_entity.pdbx_description
1 polymer ?
#
loop_
_entity_poly.entity_id
_entity_poly.type
_entity_poly.pdbx_seq_one_letter_code
_entity_poly.pdbx_strand_id
1 'polypeptide(L)' 'MPQMAPMLWFYLFIFFLLMYIIFLFLNFFSKLPSMINFNKKMKFPINFFWKW' A
#
# COMPACT_ATOMS: atom_id res chain seq x y z
N MET A 1 42.13 12.34 -12.63
CA MET A 1 42.12 10.93 -12.20
C MET A 1 42.74 10.81 -10.82
N PRO A 2 41.93 10.90 -9.75
CA PRO A 2 42.12 10.20 -8.49
C PRO A 2 41.22 8.95 -8.50
N GLN A 3 41.75 7.82 -8.02
CA GLN A 3 41.14 6.50 -8.10
C GLN A 3 39.69 6.48 -7.62
N MET A 4 38.80 5.85 -8.40
CA MET A 4 37.50 5.37 -7.92
C MET A 4 37.77 4.46 -6.73
N ALA A 5 37.64 5.01 -5.52
CA ALA A 5 37.83 4.25 -4.31
C ALA A 5 36.73 3.17 -4.29
N PRO A 6 37.08 1.87 -4.29
CA PRO A 6 36.11 0.77 -4.35
C PRO A 6 35.08 0.82 -3.21
N MET A 7 35.43 1.47 -2.08
CA MET A 7 34.52 1.71 -0.96
C MET A 7 33.35 2.64 -1.32
N LEU A 8 33.54 3.64 -2.19
CA LEU A 8 32.47 4.58 -2.56
C LEU A 8 31.32 3.87 -3.30
N TRP A 9 31.63 2.81 -4.04
CA TRP A 9 30.62 2.06 -4.77
C TRP A 9 29.69 1.30 -3.83
N PHE A 10 30.22 0.74 -2.75
CA PHE A 10 29.41 0.09 -1.72
C PHE A 10 28.48 1.08 -1.01
N TYR A 11 28.96 2.28 -0.69
CA TYR A 11 28.12 3.34 -0.12
C TYR A 11 27.00 3.79 -1.06
N LEU A 12 27.31 3.99 -2.34
CA LEU A 12 26.30 4.32 -3.35
C LEU A 12 25.28 3.20 -3.49
N PHE A 13 25.72 1.93 -3.48
CA PHE A 13 24.83 0.78 -3.52
C PHE A 13 23.86 0.76 -2.34
N ILE A 14 24.35 0.93 -1.11
CA ILE A 14 23.51 1.01 0.10
C ILE A 14 22.53 2.19 -0.01
N PHE A 15 22.99 3.35 -0.47
CA PHE A 15 22.15 4.53 -0.63
C PHE A 15 20.97 4.27 -1.59
N PHE A 16 21.23 3.71 -2.77
CA PHE A 16 20.17 3.36 -3.71
C PHE A 16 19.23 2.28 -3.17
N LEU A 17 19.76 1.30 -2.43
CA LEU A 17 18.96 0.24 -1.83
C LEU A 17 18.02 0.80 -0.74
N LEU A 18 18.48 1.72 0.10
CA LEU A 18 17.65 2.41 1.08
C LEU A 18 16.54 3.22 0.42
N MET A 19 16.87 3.99 -0.63
CA MET A 19 15.87 4.75 -1.39
C MET A 19 14.80 3.82 -1.99
N TYR A 20 15.21 2.69 -2.56
CA TYR A 20 14.29 1.69 -3.10
C TYR A 20 13.35 1.10 -2.03
N ILE A 21 13.87 0.78 -0.84
CA ILE A 21 13.05 0.29 0.28
C ILE A 21 12.02 1.34 0.72
N ILE A 22 12.40 2.61 0.77
CA ILE A 22 11.47 3.71 1.10
C ILE A 22 10.34 3.77 0.07
N PHE A 23 10.66 3.67 -1.23
CA PHE A 23 9.64 3.62 -2.28
C PHE A 23 8.73 2.40 -2.18
N LEU A 24 9.24 1.24 -1.79
CA LEU A 24 8.42 0.05 -1.53
C LEU A 24 7.43 0.27 -0.39
N PHE A 25 7.88 0.86 0.73
CA PHE A 25 6.98 1.20 1.83
C PHE A 25 5.90 2.19 1.40
N LEU A 26 6.28 3.26 0.69
CA LEU A 26 5.32 4.24 0.17
C LEU A 26 4.31 3.58 -0.78
N ASN A 27 4.74 2.69 -1.67
CA ASN A 27 3.85 1.98 -2.59
C ASN A 27 2.90 1.03 -1.85
N PHE A 28 3.42 0.30 -0.86
CA PHE A 28 2.65 -0.63 -0.04
C PHE A 28 1.53 0.09 0.72
N PHE A 29 1.82 1.20 1.38
CA PHE A 29 0.84 1.95 2.15
C PHE A 29 -0.03 2.89 1.29
N SER A 30 0.44 3.29 0.10
CA SER A 30 -0.36 4.07 -0.85
C SER A 30 -1.46 3.25 -1.52
N LYS A 31 -1.39 1.92 -1.52
CA LYS A 31 -2.54 1.09 -1.87
C LYS A 31 -3.55 1.19 -0.73
N LEU A 32 -4.47 2.16 -0.83
CA LEU A 32 -5.66 2.17 0.01
C LEU A 32 -6.32 0.79 -0.10
N PRO A 33 -6.81 0.20 1.01
CA PRO A 33 -7.71 -0.93 0.90
C PRO A 33 -8.87 -0.43 0.03
N SER A 34 -8.98 -0.97 -1.19
CA SER A 34 -10.10 -0.70 -2.09
C SER A 34 -11.34 -0.83 -1.21
N MET A 35 -12.01 0.28 -0.97
CA MET A 35 -13.12 0.35 -0.02
C MET A 35 -13.97 -0.87 -0.30
N ILE A 36 -14.16 -1.73 0.72
CA ILE A 36 -15.21 -2.73 0.71
C ILE A 36 -16.39 -2.03 0.04
N ASN A 37 -16.82 -2.54 -1.11
CA ASN A 37 -18.02 -2.08 -1.76
C ASN A 37 -19.14 -2.30 -0.74
N PHE A 38 -19.36 -1.31 0.13
CA PHE A 38 -20.57 -1.11 0.89
C PHE A 38 -21.62 -0.72 -0.15
N ASN A 39 -21.94 -1.68 -1.02
CA ASN A 39 -23.28 -1.79 -1.54
C ASN A 39 -24.14 -2.02 -0.31
N LYS A 40 -24.53 -0.90 0.33
CA LYS A 40 -25.77 -0.73 1.06
C LYS A 40 -26.87 -1.21 0.11
N LYS A 41 -27.03 -2.53 -0.02
CA LYS A 41 -28.32 -3.10 -0.37
C LYS A 41 -29.14 -2.86 0.89
N MET A 42 -29.79 -1.71 0.95
CA MET A 42 -30.96 -1.50 1.79
C MET A 42 -31.88 -2.69 1.52
N LYS A 43 -31.81 -3.72 2.35
CA LYS A 43 -32.79 -4.79 2.31
C LYS A 43 -34.03 -4.18 2.93
N PHE A 44 -35.04 -4.01 2.08
CA PHE A 44 -36.37 -3.50 2.34
C PHE A 44 -36.91 -3.93 3.72
N PRO A 45 -37.74 -3.10 4.38
CA PRO A 45 -38.43 -3.54 5.57
C PRO A 45 -39.30 -4.75 5.18
N ILE A 46 -38.98 -5.91 5.72
CA ILE A 46 -39.83 -7.08 5.59
C ILE A 46 -41.09 -6.76 6.39
N ASN A 47 -42.20 -6.49 5.70
CA ASN A 47 -43.48 -6.27 6.34
C ASN A 47 -44.04 -7.65 6.73
N PHE A 48 -43.68 -8.14 7.92
CA PHE A 48 -44.34 -9.31 8.49
C PHE A 48 -45.76 -8.91 8.85
N PHE A 49 -46.70 -9.16 7.94
CA PHE A 49 -48.10 -9.34 8.29
C PHE A 49 -48.21 -10.64 9.10
N TRP A 50 -47.92 -10.53 10.39
CA TRP A 50 -48.24 -11.55 11.37
C TRP A 50 -49.75 -11.52 11.57
N LYS A 51 -50.47 -12.36 10.82
CA LYS A 51 -51.86 -12.68 11.14
C LYS A 51 -51.83 -13.75 12.24
N TRP A 52 -52.41 -13.37 13.38
CA TRP A 52 -52.84 -14.25 14.46
C TRP A 52 -53.66 -15.43 13.94
#